data_AF-A0A7X8GTP9-F1
#
_entry.id   AF-A0A7X8GTP9-F1
#
_cell.length_a   1.000
_cell.length_b   1.000
_cell.length_c   1.000
_cell.angle_alpha   90.00
_cell.angle_beta   90.00
_cell.angle_gamma   90.00
#
_symmetry.space_group_name_H-M   'P 1'
#
loop_
_entity.id
_entity.type
_entity.pdbx_description
1 polymer ?
#
loop_
_entity_poly.entity_id
_entity_poly.type
_entity_poly.pdbx_seq_one_letter_code
_entity_poly.pdbx_strand_id
1 'polypeptide(L)' 'MDREQLYNYMKQPEALDSSSIEELQRAVETYPYFQTGRLLYTKGLHLTGDPKYGDELGKAALFCADRS' A
#
# COMPACT_ATOMS: atom_id res chain seq x y z
N MET A 1 -12.11 -1.16 -4.35
CA MET A 1 -11.11 -0.33 -5.00
C MET A 1 -11.14 -0.66 -6.46
N ASP A 2 -11.55 0.30 -7.27
CA ASP A 2 -11.63 0.12 -8.71
C ASP A 2 -10.28 0.43 -9.37
N ARG A 3 -10.12 -0.04 -10.60
CA ARG A 3 -8.88 0.15 -11.38
C ARG A 3 -8.47 1.61 -11.50
N GLU A 4 -9.42 2.51 -11.71
CA GLU A 4 -9.15 3.96 -11.83
C GLU A 4 -8.66 4.57 -10.51
N GLN A 5 -9.26 4.18 -9.39
CA GLN A 5 -8.81 4.63 -8.06
C GLN A 5 -7.38 4.18 -7.79
N LEU A 6 -7.05 2.92 -8.12
CA LEU A 6 -5.68 2.41 -7.99
C LEU A 6 -4.69 3.23 -8.82
N TYR A 7 -5.02 3.53 -10.08
CA TYR A 7 -4.16 4.37 -10.92
C TYR A 7 -4.03 5.80 -10.39
N ASN A 8 -5.09 6.36 -9.81
CA ASN A 8 -5.03 7.68 -9.19
C ASN A 8 -4.09 7.67 -7.98
N TYR A 9 -4.17 6.66 -7.11
CA TYR A 9 -3.25 6.52 -5.98
C TYR A 9 -1.80 6.29 -6.41
N MET A 10 -1.57 5.61 -7.54
CA MET A 10 -0.22 5.48 -8.12
C MET A 10 0.34 6.81 -8.61
N LYS A 11 -0.51 7.69 -9.17
CA LYS A 11 -0.08 9.01 -9.66
C LYS A 11 0.03 10.04 -8.53
N GLN A 12 -0.86 9.97 -7.55
CA GLN A 12 -0.97 10.91 -6.45
C GLN A 12 -1.24 10.16 -5.14
N PRO A 13 -0.19 9.59 -4.51
CA PRO A 13 -0.33 8.87 -3.25
C PRO A 13 -0.83 9.74 -2.08
N GLU A 14 -0.73 11.06 -2.17
CA GLU A 14 -1.23 12.01 -1.19
C GLU A 14 -2.77 12.04 -1.11
N ALA A 15 -3.45 11.47 -2.10
CA ALA A 15 -4.90 11.28 -2.08
C ALA A 15 -5.34 10.07 -1.25
N LEU A 16 -4.40 9.32 -0.65
CA LEU A 16 -4.72 8.23 0.27
C LEU A 16 -5.25 8.78 1.60
N ASP A 17 -6.34 8.20 2.08
CA ASP A 17 -6.95 8.52 3.36
C ASP A 17 -7.11 7.25 4.21
N SER A 18 -7.67 7.37 5.41
CA SER A 18 -7.86 6.22 6.30
C SER A 18 -8.70 5.10 5.67
N SER A 19 -9.71 5.44 4.86
CA SER A 19 -10.58 4.46 4.23
C SER A 19 -9.86 3.68 3.12
N SER A 20 -9.05 4.37 2.32
CA SER A 20 -8.27 3.75 1.24
C SER A 20 -7.11 2.94 1.81
N ILE A 21 -6.50 3.37 2.90
CA ILE A 21 -5.46 2.61 3.63
C ILE A 21 -6.04 1.31 4.18
N GLU A 22 -7.22 1.34 4.81
CA GLU A 22 -7.89 0.12 5.28
C GLU A 22 -8.26 -0.83 4.15
N GLU A 23 -8.71 -0.28 3.01
CA GLU A 23 -9.02 -1.08 1.84
C GLU A 23 -7.77 -1.74 1.24
N LEU A 24 -6.67 -0.99 1.15
CA LEU A 24 -5.37 -1.51 0.72
C LEU A 24 -4.86 -2.58 1.69
N GLN A 25 -5.03 -2.38 3.01
CA GLN A 25 -4.69 -3.39 4.02
C GLN A 25 -5.41 -4.71 3.73
N ARG A 26 -6.75 -4.67 3.57
CA ARG A 26 -7.54 -5.87 3.25
C ARG A 26 -7.08 -6.52 1.94
N ALA A 27 -6.78 -5.72 0.93
CA ALA A 27 -6.32 -6.21 -0.37
C ALA A 27 -4.98 -6.95 -0.26
N VAL A 28 -4.00 -6.42 0.48
CA VAL A 28 -2.66 -7.03 0.59
C VAL A 28 -2.63 -8.23 1.53
N GLU A 29 -3.57 -8.29 2.48
CA GLU A 29 -3.80 -9.48 3.32
C GLU A 29 -4.46 -10.61 2.52
N THR A 30 -5.43 -10.27 1.67
CA THR A 30 -6.15 -11.25 0.82
C THR A 30 -5.28 -11.74 -0.33
N TYR A 31 -4.47 -10.85 -0.92
CA TYR A 31 -3.60 -11.12 -2.07
C TYR A 31 -2.14 -10.73 -1.74
N PRO A 32 -1.38 -11.58 -1.02
CA PRO A 32 -0.03 -11.24 -0.55
C PRO A 32 0.95 -10.78 -1.64
N TYR A 33 0.79 -11.29 -2.86
CA TYR A 33 1.63 -10.97 -4.02
C TYR A 33 1.15 -9.77 -4.84
N PHE A 34 0.11 -9.05 -4.38
CA PHE A 34 -0.31 -7.80 -5.03
C PHE A 34 0.67 -6.67 -4.70
N GLN A 35 1.82 -6.68 -5.36
CA GLN A 35 2.97 -5.82 -5.08
C GLN A 35 2.59 -4.33 -5.13
N THR A 36 1.87 -3.90 -6.16
CA THR A 36 1.43 -2.49 -6.29
C THR A 36 0.56 -2.07 -5.11
N GLY A 37 -0.41 -2.91 -4.71
CA GLY A 37 -1.25 -2.64 -3.54
C GLY A 37 -0.41 -2.55 -2.27
N ARG A 38 0.60 -3.42 -2.13
CA ARG A 38 1.50 -3.43 -0.96
C ARG A 38 2.38 -2.18 -0.88
N LEU A 39 2.90 -1.71 -2.01
CA LEU A 39 3.66 -0.46 -2.08
C LEU A 39 2.78 0.75 -1.74
N LEU A 40 1.55 0.81 -2.28
CA LEU A 40 0.60 1.88 -1.96
C LEU A 40 0.18 1.86 -0.49
N TYR A 41 -0.09 0.69 0.08
CA TYR A 41 -0.39 0.54 1.50
C TYR A 41 0.76 1.05 2.36
N THR A 42 1.98 0.56 2.08
CA THR A 42 3.21 0.98 2.76
C THR A 42 3.43 2.49 2.67
N LYS A 43 3.19 3.08 1.49
CA LYS A 43 3.28 4.53 1.28
C LYS A 43 2.22 5.29 2.07
N GLY A 44 0.98 4.79 2.10
CA GLY A 44 -0.10 5.37 2.89
C GLY A 44 0.24 5.44 4.38
N LEU A 45 0.70 4.32 4.95
CA LEU A 45 1.14 4.26 6.36
C LEU A 45 2.28 5.24 6.65
N HIS A 46 3.22 5.39 5.71
CA HIS A 46 4.29 6.37 5.84
C HIS A 46 3.78 7.81 5.87
N LEU A 47 2.86 8.15 4.96
CA LEU A 47 2.30 9.49 4.85
C LEU A 47 1.47 9.89 6.08
N THR A 48 0.77 8.94 6.69
CA THR A 48 -0.04 9.18 7.89
C THR A 48 0.74 9.06 9.20
N GLY A 49 2.00 8.63 9.16
CA GLY A 49 2.79 8.35 10.36
C GLY A 49 2.26 7.17 11.16
N ASP A 50 1.59 6.22 10.50
CA ASP A 50 0.99 5.06 11.16
C ASP A 50 2.09 4.13 11.72
N PRO A 51 1.99 3.68 12.99
CA PRO A 51 3.00 2.82 13.61
C PRO A 51 3.20 1.48 12.90
N LYS A 52 2.22 1.00 12.13
CA LYS A 52 2.33 -0.25 11.35
C LYS A 52 3.32 -0.13 10.18
N TYR A 53 3.77 1.09 9.84
CA TYR A 53 4.68 1.33 8.73
C TYR A 53 5.94 0.45 8.79
N GLY A 54 6.58 0.32 9.96
CA GLY A 54 7.81 -0.45 10.10
C GLY A 54 7.62 -1.94 9.79
N ASP A 55 6.59 -2.54 10.36
CA ASP A 55 6.25 -3.95 10.14
C ASP A 55 5.88 -4.22 8.68
N GLU A 56 5.11 -3.31 8.09
CA GLU A 56 4.67 -3.44 6.72
C GLU A 56 5.82 -3.23 5.72
N LEU A 57 6.76 -2.32 6.01
CA LEU A 57 7.96 -2.13 5.20
C LEU A 57 8.79 -3.41 5.10
N GLY A 58 8.92 -4.15 6.21
CA GLY A 58 9.56 -5.46 6.22
C GLY A 58 8.84 -6.48 5.33
N LYS A 59 7.50 -6.51 5.37
CA LYS A 59 6.69 -7.36 4.48
C LYS A 59 6.83 -6.95 3.02
N ALA A 60 6.79 -5.65 2.71
CA ALA A 60 7.00 -5.14 1.37
C ALA A 60 8.36 -5.58 0.81
N ALA A 61 9.43 -5.55 1.61
CA ALA A 61 10.75 -6.03 1.19
C ALA A 61 10.78 -7.53 0.84
N LEU A 62 9.91 -8.35 1.46
CA LEU A 62 9.79 -9.78 1.17
C LEU A 62 8.92 -10.05 -0.07
N PHE A 63 7.82 -9.31 -0.23
CA PHE A 63 6.81 -9.58 -1.27
C PHE A 63 7.01 -8.78 -2.57
N CYS A 64 7.74 -7.66 -2.53
CA CYS A 64 8.10 -6.88 -3.71
C CYS A 64 9.42 -7.40 -4.29
N ALA A 65 9.36 -7.93 -5.51
CA ALA A 65 10.50 -8.53 -6.19
C ALA A 65 11.48 -7.47 -6.74
N ASP A 66 11.01 -6.25 -6.97
CA ASP A 66 11.82 -5.17 -7.51
C ASP A 66 12.41 -4.31 -6.38
N ARG A 67 13.75 -4.29 -6.32
CA ARG A 67 14.58 -3.52 -5.37
C ARG A 67 15.59 -2.63 -6.10
N SER A 68 15.40 -2.41 -7.42
CA SER A 68 16.35 -1.68 -8.27
C SER A 68 16.34 -0.17 -8.06
#